data_AF-A0A2W4LNU4-F1
#
_entry.id   AF-A0A2W4LNU4-F1
#
_cell.length_a   1.000
_cell.length_b   1.000
_cell.length_c   1.000
_cell.angle_alpha   90.00
_cell.angle_beta   90.00
_cell.angle_gamma   90.00
#
_symmetry.space_group_name_H-M   'P 1'
#
loop_
_entity.id
_entity.type
_entity.pdbx_description
1 polymer ?
#
loop_
_entity_poly.entity_id
_entity_poly.type
_entity_poly.pdbx_seq_one_letter_code
_entity_poly.pdbx_strand_id
1 'polypeptide(L)'
;MAGLNGLINTVRGALSAHSFGLAVTSQNIANAATPGYVRREALLQTRAVGNQTYGTVEAIGLRRATDVYTSRRYYESIGLGSAASHHYDKLRQIEGIFNDLQGAGLGESLDALFGSFSALAANPADPVARTAVLERAETFAIRANDMASELATQRDDLLHEARETVTSINAIAEDLPRIEAQFAIAKAEASAPATPMQDPEPCCATLGD
;
A
#
# COMPACT_ATOMS: atom_id res chain seq x y z
N MET A 1 -17.91 -29.28 -46.52
CA MET A 1 -16.70 -30.11 -46.49
C MET A 1 -15.51 -29.21 -46.27
N ALA A 2 -14.78 -29.37 -45.16
CA ALA A 2 -13.53 -28.66 -44.96
C ALA A 2 -12.55 -29.11 -46.04
N GLY A 3 -12.16 -28.22 -46.96
CA GLY A 3 -11.14 -28.55 -47.96
C GLY A 3 -9.80 -28.84 -47.28
N LEU A 4 -8.91 -29.58 -47.97
CA LEU A 4 -7.56 -29.93 -47.49
C LEU A 4 -6.80 -28.71 -46.92
N ASN A 5 -6.96 -27.54 -47.55
CA ASN A 5 -6.37 -26.27 -47.07
C ASN A 5 -6.90 -25.85 -45.68
N GLY A 6 -8.18 -26.06 -45.38
CA GLY A 6 -8.75 -25.78 -44.06
C GLY A 6 -8.21 -26.71 -42.98
N LEU A 7 -8.03 -28.00 -43.31
CA LEU A 7 -7.42 -28.99 -42.42
C LEU A 7 -5.94 -28.67 -42.14
N ILE A 8 -5.16 -28.36 -43.17
CA ILE A 8 -3.74 -27.98 -43.03
C ILE A 8 -3.60 -26.73 -42.16
N ASN A 9 -4.44 -25.72 -42.36
CA ASN A 9 -4.41 -24.50 -41.56
C ASN A 9 -4.80 -24.76 -40.09
N THR A 10 -5.77 -25.64 -39.85
CA THR A 10 -6.18 -26.04 -38.49
C THR A 10 -5.07 -26.80 -37.77
N VAL A 11 -4.44 -27.77 -38.44
CA VAL A 11 -3.32 -28.55 -37.88
C VAL A 11 -2.12 -27.64 -37.62
N ARG A 12 -1.83 -26.69 -38.51
CA ARG A 12 -0.76 -25.69 -38.34
C ARG A 12 -1.01 -24.81 -37.11
N GLY A 13 -2.23 -24.31 -36.95
CA GLY A 13 -2.61 -23.51 -35.77
C GLY A 13 -2.50 -24.31 -34.47
N ALA A 14 -3.04 -25.53 -34.46
CA ALA A 14 -2.95 -26.43 -33.31
C ALA A 14 -1.50 -26.77 -32.93
N LEU A 15 -0.65 -27.11 -33.90
CA LEU A 15 0.77 -27.40 -33.66
C LEU A 15 1.50 -26.18 -33.08
N SER A 16 1.22 -24.98 -33.61
CA SER A 16 1.78 -23.73 -33.11
C SER A 16 1.34 -23.41 -31.68
N ALA A 17 0.07 -23.66 -31.35
CA ALA A 17 -0.47 -23.43 -30.00
C ALA A 17 0.14 -24.41 -28.97
N HIS A 18 0.29 -25.68 -29.36
CA HIS A 18 0.89 -26.69 -28.49
C HIS A 18 2.41 -26.54 -28.35
N SER A 19 3.13 -26.14 -29.41
CA SER A 19 4.56 -25.84 -29.30
C SER A 19 4.83 -24.66 -28.36
N PHE A 20 3.96 -23.64 -28.37
CA PHE A 20 3.99 -22.55 -27.40
C PHE A 20 3.79 -23.05 -25.97
N GLY A 21 2.77 -23.89 -25.70
CA GLY A 21 2.55 -24.49 -24.38
C GLY A 21 3.74 -25.32 -23.86
N LEU A 22 4.41 -26.06 -24.75
CA LEU A 22 5.63 -26.80 -24.41
C LEU A 22 6.80 -25.86 -24.10
N ALA A 23 6.97 -24.77 -24.85
CA ALA A 23 7.99 -23.77 -24.57
C ALA A 23 7.81 -23.13 -23.18
N VAL A 24 6.56 -22.83 -22.80
CA VAL A 24 6.23 -22.31 -21.45
C VAL A 24 6.57 -23.33 -20.36
N THR A 25 6.27 -24.61 -20.61
CA THR A 25 6.62 -25.69 -19.68
C THR A 25 8.14 -25.84 -19.55
N SER A 26 8.87 -25.77 -20.66
CA SER A 26 10.34 -25.78 -20.68
C SER A 26 10.91 -24.62 -19.85
N GLN A 27 10.37 -23.41 -20.03
CA GLN A 27 10.79 -22.25 -19.26
C GLN A 27 10.50 -22.40 -17.76
N ASN A 28 9.34 -22.95 -17.39
CA ASN A 28 9.00 -23.23 -16.00
C ASN A 28 10.00 -24.21 -15.37
N ILE A 29 10.37 -25.29 -16.08
CA ILE A 29 11.33 -26.28 -15.60
C ILE A 29 12.71 -25.64 -15.45
N ALA A 30 13.16 -24.88 -16.45
CA ALA A 30 14.48 -24.25 -16.45
C ALA A 30 14.68 -23.24 -15.31
N ASN A 31 13.60 -22.56 -14.88
CA ASN A 31 13.66 -21.54 -13.82
C ASN A 31 13.00 -22.00 -12.51
N ALA A 32 12.65 -23.28 -12.38
CA ALA A 32 11.96 -23.80 -11.19
C ALA A 32 12.76 -23.57 -9.89
N ALA A 33 14.09 -23.57 -9.98
CA ALA A 33 14.99 -23.34 -8.85
C ALA A 33 15.40 -21.86 -8.67
N THR A 34 14.91 -20.96 -9.53
CA THR A 34 15.24 -19.53 -9.43
C THR A 34 14.33 -18.87 -8.37
N PRO A 35 14.90 -18.25 -7.32
CA PRO A 35 14.12 -17.52 -6.33
C PRO A 35 13.22 -16.46 -6.99
N GLY A 36 11.98 -16.34 -6.53
CA GLY A 36 10.99 -15.40 -7.07
C GLY A 36 10.34 -15.82 -8.41
N TYR A 37 10.70 -16.97 -8.98
CA TYR A 37 10.04 -17.46 -10.19
C TYR A 37 8.62 -17.95 -9.90
N VAL A 38 7.65 -17.42 -10.65
CA VAL A 38 6.24 -17.84 -10.58
C VAL A 38 5.91 -18.69 -11.80
N ARG A 39 5.34 -19.88 -11.56
CA ARG A 39 4.88 -20.77 -12.63
C ARG A 39 3.89 -20.07 -13.55
N ARG A 40 4.07 -20.23 -14.86
CA ARG A 40 3.18 -19.69 -15.89
C ARG A 40 2.40 -20.81 -16.58
N GLU A 41 1.15 -20.53 -16.90
CA GLU A 41 0.24 -21.41 -17.62
C GLU A 41 -0.08 -20.77 -18.98
N ALA A 42 0.08 -21.53 -20.06
CA ALA A 42 -0.33 -21.10 -21.39
C ALA A 42 -1.85 -21.24 -21.51
N LEU A 43 -2.53 -20.14 -21.79
CA LEU A 43 -3.97 -20.13 -22.03
C LEU A 43 -4.21 -20.42 -23.51
N LEU A 44 -4.86 -21.55 -23.78
CA LEU A 44 -5.27 -21.95 -25.13
C LEU A 44 -6.78 -21.82 -25.26
N GLN A 45 -7.23 -21.26 -26.38
CA GLN A 45 -8.65 -21.12 -26.67
C GLN A 45 -8.98 -21.66 -28.05
N THR A 46 -10.21 -22.15 -28.20
CA THR A 46 -10.77 -22.50 -29.51
C THR A 46 -11.12 -21.23 -30.28
N ARG A 47 -10.51 -21.06 -31.45
CA ARG A 47 -10.84 -20.04 -32.44
C ARG A 47 -11.79 -20.63 -33.47
N ALA A 48 -13.04 -20.17 -33.46
CA ALA A 48 -14.03 -20.55 -34.46
C ALA A 48 -13.68 -19.93 -35.83
N VAL A 49 -13.81 -20.70 -36.91
CA VAL A 49 -13.65 -20.22 -38.29
C VAL A 49 -15.03 -20.25 -38.97
N GLY A 50 -15.68 -19.10 -39.08
CA GLY A 50 -17.02 -18.97 -39.66
C GLY A 50 -18.13 -19.62 -38.81
N ASN A 51 -19.17 -20.15 -39.47
CA ASN A 51 -20.36 -20.74 -38.81
C ASN A 51 -20.19 -22.23 -38.43
N GLN A 52 -18.95 -22.71 -38.27
CA GLN A 52 -18.62 -24.11 -38.02
C GLN A 52 -18.02 -24.31 -36.62
N THR A 53 -18.51 -25.33 -35.93
CA THR A 53 -18.13 -25.76 -34.57
C THR A 53 -16.72 -26.37 -34.49
N TYR A 54 -16.05 -26.63 -35.62
CA TYR A 54 -14.68 -27.14 -35.67
C TYR A 54 -13.69 -25.97 -35.73
N GLY A 55 -13.34 -25.45 -34.55
CA GLY A 55 -12.35 -24.37 -34.43
C GLY A 55 -10.91 -24.85 -34.40
N THR A 56 -9.98 -24.01 -34.87
CA THR A 56 -8.54 -24.17 -34.60
C THR A 56 -8.25 -23.80 -33.15
N VAL A 57 -7.09 -24.18 -32.61
CA VAL A 57 -6.64 -23.73 -31.28
C VAL A 57 -5.64 -22.58 -31.48
N GLU A 58 -5.74 -21.56 -30.64
CA GLU A 58 -4.75 -20.49 -30.57
C GLU A 58 -4.34 -20.22 -29.12
N ALA A 59 -3.10 -19.76 -28.94
CA ALA A 59 -2.64 -19.28 -27.65
C ALA A 59 -3.09 -17.83 -27.47
N ILE A 60 -3.90 -17.58 -26.44
CA ILE A 60 -4.44 -16.25 -26.13
C ILE A 60 -3.59 -15.50 -25.09
N GLY A 61 -2.61 -16.19 -24.47
CA GLY A 61 -1.62 -15.57 -23.61
C GLY A 61 -1.10 -16.48 -22.50
N LEU A 62 -0.53 -15.84 -21.49
CA LEU A 62 0.05 -16.46 -20.30
C LEU A 62 -0.73 -16.00 -19.06
N ARG A 63 -0.95 -16.92 -18.13
CA ARG A 63 -1.44 -16.62 -16.77
C ARG A 63 -0.42 -17.09 -15.75
N ARG A 64 -0.25 -16.33 -14.67
CA ARG A 64 0.51 -16.81 -13.51
C ARG A 64 -0.33 -17.77 -12.68
N ALA A 65 0.25 -18.91 -12.33
CA ALA A 65 -0.34 -19.84 -11.39
C ALA A 65 -0.04 -19.35 -9.96
N THR A 66 -0.74 -18.31 -9.52
CA THR A 66 -0.72 -17.82 -8.14
C THR A 66 -2.00 -18.20 -7.41
N ASP A 67 -1.91 -18.41 -6.11
CA ASP A 67 -3.07 -18.54 -5.25
C ASP A 67 -3.63 -17.16 -4.91
N VAL A 68 -4.74 -16.81 -5.56
CA VAL A 68 -5.43 -15.53 -5.39
C VAL A 68 -5.87 -15.30 -3.93
N TYR A 69 -6.20 -16.36 -3.19
CA TYR A 69 -6.59 -16.24 -1.78
C TYR A 69 -5.41 -15.86 -0.91
N THR A 70 -4.27 -16.50 -1.11
CA THR A 70 -3.04 -16.21 -0.38
C THR A 70 -2.54 -14.79 -0.72
N SER A 71 -2.52 -14.41 -1.99
CA SER A 71 -2.17 -13.03 -2.39
C SER A 71 -3.11 -12.00 -1.77
N ARG A 72 -4.42 -12.25 -1.78
CA ARG A 72 -5.39 -11.35 -1.16
C ARG A 72 -5.16 -11.20 0.34
N ARG A 73 -4.96 -12.32 1.06
CA ARG A 73 -4.67 -12.31 2.50
C ARG A 73 -3.36 -11.58 2.82
N TYR A 74 -2.35 -11.72 1.97
CA TYR A 74 -1.09 -11.02 2.09
C TYR A 74 -1.27 -9.50 2.03
N TYR A 75 -1.94 -8.99 0.99
CA TYR A 75 -2.21 -7.55 0.86
C TYR A 75 -3.11 -7.01 1.98
N GLU A 76 -4.11 -7.79 2.41
CA GLU A 76 -4.96 -7.43 3.54
C GLU A 76 -4.17 -7.32 4.85
N SER A 77 -3.30 -8.29 5.12
CA SER A 77 -2.43 -8.29 6.31
C SER A 77 -1.46 -7.11 6.30
N ILE A 78 -0.89 -6.77 5.14
CA ILE A 78 -0.02 -5.59 5.01
C ILE A 78 -0.80 -4.31 5.26
N GLY A 79 -2.01 -4.17 4.68
CA GLY A 79 -2.86 -3.01 4.88
C GLY A 79 -3.20 -2.80 6.36
N LEU A 80 -3.57 -3.87 7.06
CA LEU A 80 -3.84 -3.82 8.50
C LEU A 80 -2.59 -3.48 9.32
N GLY A 81 -1.44 -4.08 8.99
CA GLY A 81 -0.17 -3.80 9.68
C GLY A 81 0.27 -2.35 9.52
N SER A 82 0.21 -1.82 8.29
CA SER A 82 0.50 -0.42 7.99
C SER A 82 -0.45 0.50 8.76
N ALA A 83 -1.76 0.26 8.73
CA ALA A 83 -2.74 1.06 9.47
C ALA A 83 -2.47 1.07 10.98
N ALA A 84 -2.15 -0.08 11.58
CA ALA A 84 -1.81 -0.18 12.99
C ALA A 84 -0.52 0.58 13.34
N SER A 85 0.52 0.47 12.51
CA SER A 85 1.78 1.20 12.69
C SER A 85 1.56 2.71 12.63
N HIS A 86 0.87 3.20 11.59
CA HIS A 86 0.55 4.62 11.47
C HIS A 86 -0.26 5.11 12.67
N HIS A 87 -1.26 4.34 13.11
CA HIS A 87 -2.05 4.72 14.29
C HIS A 87 -1.19 4.82 15.55
N TYR A 88 -0.30 3.85 15.77
CA TYR A 88 0.64 3.86 16.89
C TYR A 88 1.57 5.08 16.86
N ASP A 89 2.16 5.38 15.71
CA ASP A 89 3.10 6.50 15.57
C ASP A 89 2.42 7.84 15.86
N LYS A 90 1.17 8.01 15.40
CA LYS A 90 0.39 9.23 15.65
C LYS A 90 -0.04 9.35 17.10
N LEU A 91 -0.44 8.25 17.74
CA LEU A 91 -0.72 8.24 19.18
C LEU A 91 0.52 8.57 20.00
N ARG A 92 1.69 8.08 19.61
CA ARG A 92 2.96 8.38 20.28
C ARG A 92 3.34 9.86 20.15
N GLN A 93 3.06 10.49 19.01
CA GLN A 93 3.24 11.94 18.85
C GLN A 93 2.31 12.72 19.77
N ILE A 94 1.04 12.31 19.87
CA ILE A 94 0.07 12.91 20.81
C ILE A 94 0.51 12.72 22.26
N GLU A 95 0.98 11.53 22.64
CA GLU A 95 1.53 11.26 23.97
C GLU A 95 2.70 12.19 24.30
N GLY A 96 3.55 12.50 23.30
CA GLY A 96 4.62 13.48 23.43
C GLY A 96 4.16 14.92 23.72
N ILE A 97 2.96 15.32 23.29
CA ILE A 97 2.37 16.64 23.61
C ILE A 97 1.95 16.69 25.08
N PHE A 98 1.42 15.58 25.61
CA PHE A 98 0.95 15.50 26.98
C PHE A 98 2.06 15.32 28.02
N ASN A 99 3.33 15.31 27.63
CA ASN A 99 4.53 14.91 28.40
C ASN A 99 4.60 15.40 29.86
N ASP A 100 3.82 14.75 30.73
CA ASP A 100 3.63 15.07 32.16
C ASP A 100 4.73 14.46 33.03
N LEU A 101 5.52 13.53 32.48
CA LEU A 101 6.50 12.72 33.22
C LEU A 101 7.84 13.42 33.47
N GLN A 102 8.10 14.58 32.86
CA GLN A 102 9.40 15.29 32.96
C GLN A 102 9.39 16.55 33.84
N GLY A 103 8.34 16.78 34.66
CA GLY A 103 8.31 17.90 35.61
C GLY A 103 7.96 19.26 34.99
N ALA A 104 7.29 19.24 33.84
CA ALA A 104 6.81 20.44 33.14
C ALA A 104 5.43 20.23 32.51
N GLY A 105 4.66 19.26 33.02
CA GLY A 105 3.35 18.95 32.47
C GLY A 105 2.24 19.90 32.89
N LEU A 106 1.07 19.69 32.28
CA LEU A 106 -0.13 20.47 32.58
C LEU A 106 -0.62 20.20 34.00
N GLY A 107 -0.54 18.93 34.46
CA GLY A 107 -0.94 18.52 35.80
C GLY A 107 -0.18 19.29 36.89
N GLU A 108 1.15 19.33 36.79
CA GLU A 108 1.98 20.07 37.75
C GLU A 108 1.71 21.58 37.75
N SER A 109 1.48 22.19 36.57
CA SER A 109 1.12 23.61 36.50
C SER A 109 -0.25 23.91 37.13
N LEU A 110 -1.20 22.97 37.01
CA LEU A 110 -2.50 23.07 37.64
C LEU A 110 -2.40 22.91 39.17
N ASP A 111 -1.58 21.96 39.63
CA ASP A 111 -1.30 21.76 41.06
C ASP A 111 -0.63 23.00 41.67
N ALA A 112 0.35 23.59 40.97
CA ALA A 112 1.00 24.83 41.39
C ALA A 112 0.03 26.01 41.45
N LEU A 113 -0.92 26.10 40.51
CA LEU A 113 -1.98 27.10 40.53
C LEU A 113 -2.89 26.92 41.75
N PHE A 114 -3.38 25.71 42.01
CA PHE A 114 -4.19 25.45 43.20
C PHE A 114 -3.43 25.69 44.51
N GLY A 115 -2.15 25.35 44.56
CA GLY A 115 -1.26 25.66 45.68
C GLY A 115 -1.16 27.17 45.94
N SER A 116 -1.06 27.99 44.88
CA SER A 116 -1.03 29.45 45.02
C SER A 116 -2.34 30.03 45.55
N PHE A 117 -3.50 29.48 45.15
CA PHE A 117 -4.79 29.87 45.70
C PHE A 117 -4.91 29.50 47.19
N SER A 118 -4.39 28.34 47.58
CA SER A 118 -4.36 27.92 48.99
C SER A 118 -3.52 28.88 49.85
N ALA A 119 -2.35 29.29 49.34
CA ALA A 119 -1.49 30.27 50.01
C ALA A 119 -2.16 31.65 50.12
N LEU A 120 -2.84 32.11 49.06
CA LEU A 120 -3.58 33.37 49.08
C LEU A 120 -4.77 33.33 50.05
N ALA A 121 -5.45 32.19 50.18
CA ALA A 121 -6.55 32.03 51.13
C ALA A 121 -6.10 32.17 52.60
N ALA A 122 -4.85 31.82 52.92
CA ALA A 122 -4.28 31.99 54.25
C ALA A 122 -4.06 33.48 54.61
N ASN A 123 -3.72 34.33 53.65
CA ASN A 123 -3.59 35.77 53.85
C ASN A 123 -3.98 36.58 52.59
N PRO A 124 -5.28 36.90 52.42
CA PRO A 124 -5.77 37.57 51.20
C PRO A 124 -5.27 39.00 51.01
N ALA A 125 -4.72 39.64 52.05
CA ALA A 125 -4.19 40.99 52.00
C ALA A 125 -2.72 41.04 51.57
N ASP A 126 -2.03 39.90 51.50
CA ASP A 126 -0.64 39.82 51.08
C ASP A 126 -0.50 40.08 49.57
N PRO A 127 0.15 41.18 49.15
CA PRO A 127 0.36 41.47 47.73
C PRO A 127 1.25 40.43 47.05
N VAL A 128 2.19 39.80 47.76
CA VAL A 128 3.09 38.78 47.19
C VAL A 128 2.28 37.54 46.81
N ALA A 129 1.38 37.09 47.68
CA ALA A 129 0.51 35.94 47.40
C ALA A 129 -0.45 36.21 46.21
N ARG A 130 -0.94 37.44 46.06
CA ARG A 130 -1.78 37.83 44.92
C ARG A 130 -1.02 37.77 43.60
N THR A 131 0.21 38.32 43.57
CA THR A 131 1.06 38.28 42.39
C THR A 131 1.41 36.83 42.02
N ALA A 132 1.72 35.98 43.01
CA ALA A 132 2.02 34.58 42.77
C ALA A 132 0.85 33.83 42.10
N VAL A 133 -0.40 34.09 42.51
CA VAL A 133 -1.58 33.49 41.84
C VAL A 133 -1.67 33.91 40.38
N LEU A 134 -1.46 35.19 40.07
CA LEU A 134 -1.50 35.69 38.70
C LEU A 134 -0.42 35.05 37.83
N GLU A 135 0.82 34.96 38.32
CA GLU A 135 1.93 34.32 37.60
C GLU A 135 1.68 32.84 37.34
N ARG A 136 1.13 32.11 38.32
CA ARG A 136 0.78 30.69 38.15
C ARG A 136 -0.39 30.50 37.19
N ALA A 137 -1.37 31.39 37.21
CA ALA A 137 -2.50 31.36 36.29
C ALA A 137 -2.05 31.64 34.85
N GLU A 138 -1.17 32.62 34.66
CA GLU A 138 -0.56 32.92 33.36
C GLU A 138 0.26 31.73 32.84
N THR A 139 1.10 31.12 33.68
CA THR A 139 1.88 29.94 33.32
C THR A 139 1.00 28.77 32.89
N PHE A 140 -0.06 28.48 33.64
CA PHE A 140 -1.02 27.43 33.29
C PHE A 140 -1.74 27.75 31.96
N ALA A 141 -2.18 28.99 31.77
CA ALA A 141 -2.86 29.41 30.56
C ALA A 141 -1.96 29.29 29.33
N ILE A 142 -0.70 29.72 29.41
CA ILE A 142 0.28 29.57 28.33
C ILE A 142 0.42 28.09 27.96
N ARG A 143 0.68 27.21 28.94
CA ARG A 143 0.83 25.77 28.69
C ARG A 143 -0.40 25.12 28.07
N ALA A 144 -1.59 25.45 28.57
CA ALA A 144 -2.83 24.93 28.01
C ALA A 144 -3.04 25.37 26.55
N ASN A 145 -2.69 26.61 26.23
CA ASN A 145 -2.76 27.12 24.86
C ASN A 145 -1.70 26.50 23.95
N ASP A 146 -0.47 26.31 24.43
CA ASP A 146 0.60 25.67 23.67
C ASP A 146 0.22 24.23 23.30
N MET A 147 -0.26 23.44 24.28
CA MET A 147 -0.76 22.08 24.02
C MET A 147 -1.94 22.05 23.04
N ALA A 148 -2.88 22.99 23.17
CA ALA A 148 -4.01 23.10 22.25
C ALA A 148 -3.53 23.44 20.82
N SER A 149 -2.52 24.30 20.70
CA SER A 149 -1.90 24.65 19.42
C SER A 149 -1.18 23.46 18.80
N GLU A 150 -0.40 22.71 19.57
CA GLU A 150 0.32 21.51 19.10
C GLU A 150 -0.66 20.42 18.63
N LEU A 151 -1.75 20.20 19.36
CA LEU A 151 -2.82 19.28 18.93
C LEU A 151 -3.50 19.75 17.64
N ALA A 152 -3.72 21.05 17.47
CA ALA A 152 -4.27 21.61 16.25
C ALA A 152 -3.33 21.42 15.06
N THR A 153 -2.02 21.66 15.26
CA THR A 153 -0.99 21.38 14.26
C THR A 153 -0.99 19.91 13.87
N GLN A 154 -1.00 18.99 14.83
CA GLN A 154 -1.02 17.56 14.52
C GLN A 154 -2.26 17.10 13.75
N ARG A 155 -3.43 17.69 14.07
CA ARG A 155 -4.64 17.45 13.27
C ARG A 155 -4.45 17.92 11.83
N ASP A 156 -3.88 19.10 11.63
CA ASP A 156 -3.71 19.68 10.30
C ASP A 156 -2.67 18.90 9.47
N ASP A 157 -1.60 18.44 10.10
CA ASP A 157 -0.60 17.56 9.48
C ASP A 157 -1.22 16.22 9.06
N LEU A 158 -2.05 15.60 9.91
CA LEU A 158 -2.81 14.40 9.57
C LEU A 158 -3.76 14.60 8.38
N LEU A 159 -4.45 15.74 8.33
CA LEU A 159 -5.31 16.09 7.20
C LEU A 159 -4.52 16.32 5.91
N HIS A 160 -3.31 16.88 6.02
CA HIS A 160 -2.42 17.05 4.90
C HIS A 160 -1.93 15.71 4.35
N GLU A 161 -1.40 14.84 5.21
CA GLU A 161 -0.94 13.49 4.86
C GLU A 161 -2.06 12.65 4.21
N ALA A 162 -3.29 12.77 4.69
CA ALA A 162 -4.45 12.11 4.09
C ALA A 162 -4.73 12.62 2.66
N ARG A 163 -4.59 13.92 2.39
CA ARG A 163 -4.77 14.49 1.04
C ARG A 163 -3.65 14.06 0.09
N GLU A 164 -2.42 14.01 0.58
CA GLU A 164 -1.28 13.51 -0.20
C GLU A 164 -1.47 12.04 -0.57
N THR A 165 -1.94 11.23 0.39
CA THR A 165 -2.28 9.82 0.16
C THR A 165 -3.34 9.66 -0.92
N VAL A 166 -4.44 10.43 -0.86
CA VAL A 166 -5.47 10.42 -1.91
C VAL A 166 -4.90 10.82 -3.27
N THR A 167 -4.02 11.82 -3.30
CA THR A 167 -3.36 12.26 -4.55
C THR A 167 -2.49 11.15 -5.13
N SER A 168 -1.72 10.46 -4.29
CA SER A 168 -0.91 9.31 -4.71
C SER A 168 -1.78 8.16 -5.24
N ILE A 169 -2.88 7.82 -4.56
CA ILE A 169 -3.83 6.80 -5.01
C ILE A 169 -4.40 7.16 -6.39
N ASN A 170 -4.81 8.41 -6.60
CA ASN A 170 -5.33 8.86 -7.88
C ASN A 170 -4.28 8.78 -8.99
N ALA A 171 -3.03 9.16 -8.71
CA ALA A 171 -1.93 9.05 -9.68
C ALA A 171 -1.67 7.58 -10.07
N ILE A 172 -1.68 6.66 -9.10
CA ILE A 172 -1.55 5.21 -9.36
C ILE A 172 -2.73 4.71 -10.20
N ALA A 173 -3.95 5.17 -9.91
CA ALA A 173 -5.15 4.79 -10.65
C ALA A 173 -5.12 5.30 -12.11
N GLU A 174 -4.59 6.50 -12.35
CA GLU A 174 -4.39 7.05 -13.70
C GLU A 174 -3.31 6.31 -14.49
N ASP A 175 -2.30 5.77 -13.81
CA ASP A 175 -1.25 4.96 -14.42
C ASP A 175 -1.68 3.53 -14.76
N LEU A 176 -2.75 3.02 -14.13
CA LEU A 176 -3.21 1.65 -14.34
C LEU A 176 -3.62 1.37 -15.80
N PRO A 177 -4.42 2.21 -16.49
CA PRO A 177 -4.70 2.06 -17.91
C PRO A 177 -3.46 2.08 -18.80
N ARG A 178 -2.44 2.87 -18.43
CA ARG A 178 -1.16 2.93 -19.17
C ARG A 178 -0.41 1.61 -19.06
N ILE A 179 -0.36 1.03 -17.86
CA ILE A 179 0.24 -0.28 -17.62
C ILE A 179 -0.56 -1.37 -18.35
N GLU A 180 -1.89 -1.34 -18.28
CA GLU A 180 -2.75 -2.29 -19.00
C GLU A 180 -2.56 -2.21 -20.52
N ALA A 181 -2.43 -1.00 -21.08
CA ALA A 181 -2.13 -0.81 -22.49
C ALA A 181 -0.75 -1.35 -22.88
N GLN A 182 0.28 -1.16 -22.06
CA GLN A 182 1.60 -1.75 -22.26
C GLN A 182 1.55 -3.28 -22.23
N PHE A 183 0.79 -3.88 -21.30
CA PHE A 183 0.59 -5.33 -21.27
C PHE A 183 -0.18 -5.85 -22.50
N ALA A 184 -1.15 -5.09 -23.03
CA ALA A 184 -1.85 -5.44 -24.25
C ALA A 184 -0.93 -5.41 -25.48
N ILE A 185 -0.06 -4.41 -25.59
CA ILE A 185 0.94 -4.31 -26.66
C ILE A 185 1.98 -5.43 -26.54
N ALA A 186 2.50 -5.69 -25.34
CA ALA A 186 3.45 -6.78 -25.11
C ALA A 186 2.83 -8.16 -25.39
N LYS A 187 1.54 -8.38 -25.12
CA LYS A 187 0.81 -9.61 -25.53
C LYS A 187 0.69 -9.73 -27.05
N ALA A 188 0.49 -8.61 -27.76
CA ALA A 188 0.47 -8.62 -29.22
C ALA A 188 1.86 -8.95 -29.81
N GLU A 189 2.93 -8.46 -29.19
CA GLU A 189 4.33 -8.72 -29.58
C GLU A 189 4.83 -10.12 -29.17
N ALA A 190 4.32 -10.70 -28.07
CA ALA A 190 4.62 -12.06 -27.60
C ALA A 190 4.08 -13.18 -28.51
N SER A 191 3.43 -12.83 -29.63
CA SER A 191 3.23 -13.73 -30.77
C SER A 191 4.55 -14.07 -31.50
N ALA A 192 5.66 -13.43 -31.14
CA ALA A 192 7.03 -13.83 -31.45
C ALA A 192 7.75 -14.35 -30.19
N PRO A 193 8.63 -15.36 -30.28
CA PRO A 193 9.26 -15.97 -29.11
C PRO A 193 10.30 -14.99 -28.53
N ALA A 194 9.98 -14.31 -27.43
CA ALA A 194 10.92 -13.38 -26.79
C ALA A 194 10.91 -13.46 -25.26
N THR A 195 12.12 -13.72 -24.76
CA THR A 195 12.80 -13.31 -23.51
C THR A 195 12.08 -13.33 -22.15
N PRO A 196 12.79 -13.74 -21.08
CA PRO A 196 12.23 -13.77 -19.74
C PRO A 196 12.01 -12.34 -19.24
N MET A 197 10.77 -11.86 -19.28
CA MET A 197 10.36 -10.73 -18.45
C MET A 197 10.48 -11.17 -16.98
N GLN A 198 11.54 -10.71 -16.32
CA GLN A 198 11.57 -10.57 -14.87
C GLN A 198 10.65 -9.40 -14.53
N ASP A 199 9.62 -9.66 -13.73
CA ASP A 199 8.86 -8.56 -13.13
C ASP A 199 9.82 -7.81 -12.20
N PRO A 200 9.93 -6.48 -12.33
CA PRO A 200 10.43 -5.69 -11.23
C PRO A 200 9.29 -5.63 -10.19
N GLU A 201 9.24 -6.58 -9.26
CA GLU A 201 8.66 -6.24 -7.95
C GLU A 201 9.71 -5.45 -7.18
N PRO A 202 9.51 -4.16 -6.88
CA PRO A 202 10.51 -3.40 -6.12
C PRO A 202 10.49 -3.72 -4.62
N CYS A 203 9.65 -4.64 -4.12
CA CYS A 203 9.25 -4.59 -2.70
C CYS A 203 9.79 -5.72 -1.81
N CYS A 204 10.40 -6.78 -2.35
CA CYS A 204 10.78 -7.95 -1.54
C CYS A 204 12.29 -8.21 -1.38
N ALA A 205 13.17 -7.27 -1.77
CA ALA A 205 14.62 -7.49 -1.73
C ALA A 205 15.35 -6.97 -0.46
N THR A 206 14.68 -6.39 0.53
CA THR A 206 15.37 -5.75 1.68
C THR A 206 14.85 -6.12 3.07
N LEU A 207 14.18 -7.25 3.25
CA LEU A 207 13.84 -7.76 4.59
C LEU A 207 14.49 -9.12 4.81
N GLY A 208 15.81 -9.09 4.99
CA GLY A 208 16.63 -10.26 5.24
C GLY A 208 18.08 -9.88 5.46
N ASP A 209 18.32 -9.02 6.45
CA ASP A 209 19.54 -8.94 7.28
C ASP A 209 19.21 -8.16 8.56
#